data_AF-A0A7C9G502-F1
#
_entry.id   AF-A0A7C9G502-F1
#
_cell.length_a   1.000
_cell.length_b   1.000
_cell.length_c   1.000
_cell.angle_alpha   90.00
_cell.angle_beta   90.00
_cell.angle_gamma   90.00
#
_symmetry.space_group_name_H-M   'P 1'
#
loop_
_entity.id
_entity.type
_entity.pdbx_description
1 polymer ?
#
loop_
_entity_poly.entity_id
_entity_poly.type
_entity_poly.pdbx_seq_one_letter_code
_entity_poly.pdbx_strand_id
1 'polypeptide(L)'
;MNKFAVLGSTALVSLVLSACGGSESGNETPPSTDPVSGTFIDAAVEGLFYKAAPSGLSGYTNAEGTFEVKPDDVVSFYLGGENGMFIGNSSYRSVVSPFEVTADTGSAMNLARILQSLDDASTGSIVIPEDIAKPAADSNTLIALKQVKLNNLDSADALLEEVSASEWVSEQEAAAHLSESLDGIERGDSDVIDAFSKGSGEYLRLSEVVMTGQYGNNSMVFQNVHMDRTIPDEAFKNASFGISSEVLHLAEDSLVLKAGSSDQRYSSQWAKEFIACELNGGEFTVNNNTPECFNADSNTYSAEDFAIEPGFQLVVKDPSQVNHDDEAIDYAEVANFGGLFTCMNEQNCSQANLSTLGESEFEDDGELKQQTYSTSYDTATGIYTDQTIEVTLDGTGNQLRKSTSTSYSYLVNPNVDNGERYIDFRGTWLAETNIAGCSLTGQVNYQFGESEIHVVGKELHTQQGGECTLEDMDETVSYAELANMAFWWFGVNEGQQTKATLAQLNSSVRWCDDDEIIEGQLCQNPKIEQWTYVAAGKNWDQGVLTSSAFVQGQKSFITTFRKTN
;
A
#
# COMPACT_ATOMS: atom_id res chain seq x y z
N MET A 1 50.26 5.91 20.60
CA MET A 1 51.74 5.91 20.61
C MET A 1 52.24 4.50 20.29
N ASN A 2 53.14 4.43 19.30
CA ASN A 2 54.06 3.35 18.87
C ASN A 2 53.48 1.94 18.62
N LYS A 3 53.21 1.51 17.38
CA LYS A 3 54.10 1.26 16.19
C LYS A 3 55.20 0.23 16.44
N PHE A 4 55.13 -0.90 15.73
CA PHE A 4 56.13 -1.50 14.80
C PHE A 4 55.39 -2.68 14.09
N ALA A 5 55.05 -2.64 12.79
CA ALA A 5 55.88 -2.79 11.58
C ALA A 5 56.20 -4.27 11.23
N VAL A 6 56.25 -4.78 9.99
CA VAL A 6 56.04 -4.31 8.60
C VAL A 6 56.27 -5.55 7.68
N LEU A 7 55.73 -5.54 6.44
CA LEU A 7 56.04 -6.37 5.24
C LEU A 7 55.69 -7.87 5.30
N GLY A 8 55.01 -8.50 4.34
CA GLY A 8 54.71 -8.16 2.95
C GLY A 8 54.98 -9.41 2.08
N SER A 9 54.05 -9.81 1.21
CA SER A 9 54.31 -10.45 -0.10
C SER A 9 53.02 -10.99 -0.71
N THR A 10 52.72 -10.46 -1.89
CA THR A 10 51.79 -10.96 -2.90
C THR A 10 52.18 -12.37 -3.35
N ALA A 11 51.19 -13.28 -3.44
CA ALA A 11 51.29 -14.46 -4.29
C ALA A 11 49.89 -14.79 -4.83
N LEU A 12 49.71 -14.59 -6.14
CA LEU A 12 48.64 -15.20 -6.93
C LEU A 12 48.66 -16.71 -6.72
N VAL A 13 47.55 -17.29 -6.28
CA VAL A 13 47.31 -18.74 -6.37
C VAL A 13 46.07 -18.95 -7.21
N SER A 14 46.30 -19.40 -8.43
CA SER A 14 45.33 -19.96 -9.34
C SER A 14 44.79 -21.27 -8.75
N LEU A 15 43.55 -21.30 -8.30
CA LEU A 15 42.86 -22.54 -7.94
C LEU A 15 42.12 -23.07 -9.17
N VAL A 16 42.70 -24.12 -9.72
CA VAL A 16 42.12 -24.99 -10.74
C VAL A 16 40.98 -25.78 -10.10
N LEU A 17 39.79 -25.69 -10.68
CA LEU A 17 38.66 -26.57 -10.41
C LEU A 17 38.97 -27.99 -10.90
N SER A 18 38.80 -29.00 -10.03
CA SER A 18 38.18 -30.29 -10.38
C SER A 18 38.22 -31.30 -9.22
N ALA A 19 37.03 -31.81 -8.85
CA ALA A 19 36.68 -33.13 -8.29
C ALA A 19 35.58 -32.93 -7.21
N CYS A 20 34.29 -33.06 -7.53
CA CYS A 20 33.53 -34.30 -7.79
C CYS A 20 33.48 -35.24 -6.57
N GLY A 21 32.33 -35.24 -5.89
CA GLY A 21 31.95 -36.13 -4.79
C GLY A 21 30.55 -35.77 -4.32
N GLY A 22 29.54 -36.30 -5.02
CA GLY A 22 28.14 -35.93 -4.83
C GLY A 22 27.41 -36.67 -3.71
N SER A 23 26.23 -36.13 -3.38
CA SER A 23 25.06 -36.86 -2.88
C SER A 23 23.80 -36.04 -3.22
N GLU A 24 22.79 -36.76 -3.73
CA GLU A 24 21.36 -36.44 -3.80
C GLU A 24 20.93 -35.23 -4.66
N SER A 25 20.73 -35.53 -5.94
CA SER A 25 19.94 -34.74 -6.89
C SER A 25 18.47 -34.68 -6.44
N GLY A 26 18.13 -33.63 -5.70
CA GLY A 26 16.79 -33.05 -5.76
C GLY A 26 16.56 -32.61 -7.20
N ASN A 27 15.66 -33.30 -7.88
CA ASN A 27 15.33 -33.03 -9.27
C ASN A 27 14.38 -31.84 -9.28
N GLU A 28 14.88 -30.63 -9.04
CA GLU A 28 14.11 -29.42 -9.33
C GLU A 28 14.01 -29.30 -10.85
N THR A 29 12.85 -29.72 -11.35
CA THR A 29 12.42 -29.44 -12.71
C THR A 29 12.53 -27.93 -12.92
N PRO A 30 13.17 -27.44 -14.01
CA PRO A 30 13.15 -26.02 -14.32
C PRO A 30 11.70 -25.51 -14.29
N PRO A 31 11.42 -24.31 -13.75
CA PRO A 31 10.07 -23.79 -13.75
C PRO A 31 9.51 -23.82 -15.17
N SER A 32 8.29 -24.36 -15.30
CA SER A 32 7.64 -24.50 -16.60
C SER A 32 7.50 -23.13 -17.24
N THR A 33 7.96 -22.99 -18.49
CA THR A 33 7.76 -21.78 -19.29
C THR A 33 6.49 -21.85 -20.14
N ASP A 34 5.76 -22.96 -20.03
CA ASP A 34 4.53 -23.16 -20.77
C ASP A 34 3.43 -22.27 -20.18
N PRO A 35 2.54 -21.71 -21.03
CA PRO A 35 1.38 -20.98 -20.55
C PRO A 35 0.56 -21.82 -19.57
N VAL A 36 0.21 -21.19 -18.46
CA VAL A 36 -0.73 -21.67 -17.45
C VAL A 36 -1.97 -20.78 -17.49
N SER A 37 -2.98 -21.14 -16.70
CA SER A 37 -4.21 -20.37 -16.58
C SER A 37 -4.38 -19.88 -15.15
N GLY A 38 -4.94 -18.67 -15.01
CA GLY A 38 -5.51 -18.17 -13.76
C GLY A 38 -6.97 -17.77 -13.98
N THR A 39 -7.72 -17.54 -12.91
CA THR A 39 -9.12 -17.09 -12.95
C THR A 39 -9.31 -15.77 -12.21
N PHE A 40 -10.16 -14.89 -12.74
CA PHE A 40 -10.61 -13.69 -12.05
C PHE A 40 -12.00 -13.92 -11.44
N ILE A 41 -12.12 -13.76 -10.12
CA ILE A 41 -13.31 -14.13 -9.34
C ILE A 41 -13.90 -12.93 -8.57
N ASP A 42 -15.12 -12.59 -8.98
CA ASP A 42 -16.20 -11.91 -8.28
C ASP A 42 -17.48 -12.57 -8.85
N ALA A 43 -17.63 -13.86 -8.52
CA ALA A 43 -18.07 -14.91 -9.45
C ALA A 43 -17.17 -15.01 -10.71
N ALA A 44 -17.36 -15.99 -11.60
CA ALA A 44 -16.54 -16.03 -12.81
C ALA A 44 -16.81 -14.78 -13.68
N VAL A 45 -15.80 -13.92 -13.88
CA VAL A 45 -15.96 -12.66 -14.63
C VAL A 45 -15.53 -12.82 -16.09
N GLU A 46 -16.48 -12.83 -17.01
CA GLU A 46 -16.25 -12.86 -18.45
C GLU A 46 -16.11 -11.44 -19.04
N GLY A 47 -15.10 -11.23 -19.89
CA GLY A 47 -14.97 -10.00 -20.68
C GLY A 47 -14.01 -8.94 -20.13
N LEU A 48 -13.25 -9.24 -19.06
CA LEU A 48 -12.13 -8.40 -18.63
C LEU A 48 -10.97 -8.55 -19.60
N PHE A 49 -10.38 -7.44 -20.05
CA PHE A 49 -9.16 -7.51 -20.85
C PHE A 49 -7.95 -7.69 -19.93
N TYR A 50 -7.03 -8.57 -20.30
CA TYR A 50 -5.79 -8.80 -19.56
C TYR A 50 -4.57 -8.70 -20.47
N LYS A 51 -3.43 -8.31 -19.88
CA LYS A 51 -2.12 -8.30 -20.53
C LYS A 51 -1.04 -8.74 -19.57
N ALA A 52 -0.35 -9.82 -19.90
CA ALA A 52 0.74 -10.39 -19.14
C ALA A 52 2.10 -9.90 -19.67
N ALA A 53 2.98 -9.50 -18.77
CA ALA A 53 4.34 -9.09 -19.08
C ALA A 53 5.34 -9.88 -18.21
N PRO A 54 6.48 -10.31 -18.76
CA PRO A 54 7.01 -9.97 -20.09
C PRO A 54 6.55 -10.88 -21.24
N SER A 55 5.74 -11.92 -21.00
CA SER A 55 5.37 -12.88 -22.05
C SER A 55 4.62 -12.27 -23.24
N GLY A 56 3.89 -11.18 -23.02
CA GLY A 56 3.06 -10.52 -24.02
C GLY A 56 1.74 -11.25 -24.30
N LEU A 57 1.37 -12.25 -23.49
CA LEU A 57 0.05 -12.88 -23.58
C LEU A 57 -1.03 -11.85 -23.23
N SER A 58 -2.12 -11.83 -23.99
CA SER A 58 -3.22 -10.89 -23.76
C SER A 58 -4.49 -11.42 -24.37
N GLY A 59 -5.63 -11.04 -23.80
CA GLY A 59 -6.93 -11.45 -24.29
C GLY A 59 -8.05 -10.93 -23.43
N TYR A 60 -9.20 -11.60 -23.49
CA TYR A 60 -10.32 -11.37 -22.61
C TYR A 60 -10.52 -12.60 -21.73
N THR A 61 -10.93 -12.42 -20.47
CA THR A 61 -11.37 -13.52 -19.64
C THR A 61 -12.57 -14.21 -20.28
N ASN A 62 -12.60 -15.55 -20.24
CA ASN A 62 -13.68 -16.35 -20.81
C ASN A 62 -14.87 -16.51 -19.83
N ALA A 63 -15.85 -17.34 -20.19
CA ALA A 63 -17.04 -17.62 -19.37
C ALA A 63 -16.71 -18.21 -17.98
N GLU A 64 -15.57 -18.89 -17.84
CA GLU A 64 -15.06 -19.39 -16.56
C GLU A 64 -14.14 -18.37 -15.84
N GLY A 65 -14.10 -17.12 -16.29
CA GLY A 65 -13.22 -16.07 -15.75
C GLY A 65 -11.73 -16.30 -16.02
N THR A 66 -11.39 -17.24 -16.91
CA THR A 66 -10.01 -17.71 -17.11
C THR A 66 -9.21 -16.80 -18.04
N PHE A 67 -7.94 -16.57 -17.70
CA PHE A 67 -6.93 -15.87 -18.52
C PHE A 67 -5.65 -16.70 -18.68
N GLU A 68 -4.90 -16.48 -19.76
CA GLU A 68 -3.62 -17.16 -20.04
C GLU A 68 -2.43 -16.30 -19.60
N VAL A 69 -1.43 -16.95 -19.03
CA VAL A 69 -0.28 -16.28 -18.40
C VAL A 69 0.91 -17.24 -18.33
N LYS A 70 2.13 -16.75 -18.19
CA LYS A 70 3.28 -17.61 -17.83
C LYS A 70 3.63 -17.44 -16.36
N PRO A 71 4.19 -18.46 -15.70
CA PRO A 71 4.80 -18.27 -14.39
C PRO A 71 5.79 -17.09 -14.43
N ASP A 72 5.83 -16.31 -13.35
CA ASP A 72 6.58 -15.04 -13.20
C ASP A 72 6.06 -13.83 -14.00
N ASP A 73 5.02 -13.94 -14.83
CA ASP A 73 4.41 -12.75 -15.43
C ASP A 73 3.67 -11.92 -14.37
N VAL A 74 3.61 -10.61 -14.60
CA VAL A 74 2.62 -9.71 -14.00
C VAL A 74 1.49 -9.47 -15.00
N VAL A 75 0.26 -9.62 -14.54
CA VAL A 75 -0.96 -9.46 -15.33
C VAL A 75 -1.62 -8.14 -14.97
N SER A 76 -1.80 -7.28 -15.97
CA SER A 76 -2.60 -6.07 -15.88
C SER A 76 -4.03 -6.35 -16.34
N PHE A 77 -5.02 -5.94 -15.56
CA PHE A 77 -6.45 -6.09 -15.87
C PHE A 77 -7.10 -4.75 -16.24
N TYR A 78 -8.05 -4.80 -17.17
CA TYR A 78 -8.78 -3.64 -17.68
C TYR A 78 -10.26 -3.97 -17.95
N LEU A 79 -11.12 -2.99 -17.73
CA LEU A 79 -12.52 -3.01 -18.18
C LEU A 79 -12.66 -2.10 -19.41
N GLY A 80 -13.21 -2.62 -20.52
CA GLY A 80 -13.33 -1.88 -21.79
C GLY A 80 -12.13 -1.98 -22.73
N GLY A 81 -11.38 -3.09 -22.65
CA GLY A 81 -10.19 -3.31 -23.47
C GLY A 81 -8.93 -2.61 -22.93
N GLU A 82 -7.82 -2.75 -23.64
CA GLU A 82 -6.50 -2.21 -23.23
C GLU A 82 -6.50 -0.68 -22.99
N ASN A 83 -7.40 0.04 -23.66
CA ASN A 83 -7.52 1.49 -23.56
C ASN A 83 -8.64 1.94 -22.60
N GLY A 84 -9.31 1.00 -21.92
CA GLY A 84 -10.42 1.27 -21.01
C GLY A 84 -9.97 1.65 -19.60
N MET A 85 -10.82 1.34 -18.63
CA MET A 85 -10.53 1.50 -17.21
C MET A 85 -9.43 0.52 -16.80
N PHE A 86 -8.28 1.02 -16.37
CA PHE A 86 -7.28 0.18 -15.72
C PHE A 86 -7.76 -0.21 -14.33
N ILE A 87 -7.76 -1.52 -14.05
CA ILE A 87 -8.19 -2.07 -12.76
C ILE A 87 -7.01 -2.18 -11.80
N GLY A 88 -5.91 -2.77 -12.27
CA GLY A 88 -4.76 -3.04 -11.42
C GLY A 88 -3.83 -4.10 -12.01
N ASN A 89 -2.74 -4.36 -11.28
CA ASN A 89 -1.77 -5.40 -11.60
C ASN A 89 -1.81 -6.50 -10.55
N SER A 90 -1.58 -7.74 -10.95
CA SER A 90 -1.32 -8.85 -10.05
C SER A 90 -0.16 -9.69 -10.59
N SER A 91 0.75 -10.14 -9.73
CA SER A 91 1.66 -11.22 -10.10
C SER A 91 0.84 -12.47 -10.43
N TYR A 92 1.40 -13.42 -11.19
CA TYR A 92 0.69 -14.67 -11.47
C TYR A 92 0.16 -15.35 -10.20
N ARG A 93 -1.16 -15.64 -10.20
CA ARG A 93 -1.86 -16.46 -9.20
C ARG A 93 -2.92 -17.31 -9.91
N SER A 94 -3.26 -18.45 -9.33
CA SER A 94 -4.32 -19.32 -9.84
C SER A 94 -5.70 -18.65 -9.73
N VAL A 95 -5.92 -17.86 -8.68
CA VAL A 95 -7.14 -17.11 -8.41
C VAL A 95 -6.78 -15.67 -8.10
N VAL A 96 -7.43 -14.73 -8.78
CA VAL A 96 -7.33 -13.28 -8.59
C VAL A 96 -8.72 -12.75 -8.30
N SER A 97 -8.88 -11.94 -7.27
CA SER A 97 -10.13 -11.24 -6.96
C SER A 97 -9.90 -9.73 -6.95
N PRO A 98 -10.94 -8.90 -6.78
CA PRO A 98 -10.76 -7.47 -6.55
C PRO A 98 -9.72 -7.09 -5.48
N PHE A 99 -9.51 -7.93 -4.46
CA PHE A 99 -8.51 -7.68 -3.42
C PHE A 99 -7.05 -7.84 -3.87
N GLU A 100 -6.78 -8.66 -4.89
CA GLU A 100 -5.41 -8.92 -5.38
C GLU A 100 -4.88 -7.86 -6.33
N VAL A 101 -5.78 -7.07 -6.93
CA VAL A 101 -5.45 -6.07 -7.96
C VAL A 101 -5.58 -4.65 -7.45
N THR A 102 -6.17 -4.44 -6.27
CA THR A 102 -6.39 -3.11 -5.68
C THR A 102 -5.61 -2.93 -4.38
N ALA A 103 -5.37 -1.67 -3.99
CA ALA A 103 -4.47 -1.35 -2.87
C ALA A 103 -5.13 -1.39 -1.50
N ASP A 104 -6.45 -1.26 -1.45
CA ASP A 104 -7.22 -1.12 -0.22
C ASP A 104 -8.62 -1.72 -0.38
N THR A 105 -9.25 -2.05 0.75
CA THR A 105 -10.59 -2.66 0.77
C THR A 105 -11.64 -1.79 0.08
N GLY A 106 -11.57 -0.46 0.22
CA GLY A 106 -12.52 0.45 -0.43
C GLY A 106 -12.44 0.39 -1.95
N SER A 107 -11.22 0.37 -2.50
CA SER A 107 -10.99 0.18 -3.93
C SER A 107 -11.45 -1.19 -4.42
N ALA A 108 -11.18 -2.27 -3.66
CA ALA A 108 -11.67 -3.61 -3.97
C ALA A 108 -13.20 -3.67 -4.00
N MET A 109 -13.86 -3.08 -3.00
CA MET A 109 -15.31 -3.02 -2.92
C MET A 109 -15.90 -2.18 -4.05
N ASN A 110 -15.31 -1.04 -4.40
CA ASN A 110 -15.80 -0.24 -5.52
C ASN A 110 -15.66 -0.99 -6.86
N LEU A 111 -14.60 -1.78 -7.06
CA LEU A 111 -14.49 -2.66 -8.22
C LEU A 111 -15.59 -3.71 -8.23
N ALA A 112 -15.82 -4.40 -7.10
CA ALA A 112 -16.85 -5.42 -6.99
C ALA A 112 -18.26 -4.84 -7.26
N ARG A 113 -18.56 -3.66 -6.69
CA ARG A 113 -19.81 -2.94 -6.93
C ARG A 113 -20.01 -2.59 -8.40
N ILE A 114 -18.95 -2.16 -9.10
CA ILE A 114 -19.01 -1.89 -10.54
C ILE A 114 -19.31 -3.19 -11.29
N LEU A 115 -18.51 -4.24 -11.08
CA LEU A 115 -18.65 -5.53 -11.78
C LEU A 115 -20.05 -6.13 -11.58
N GLN A 116 -20.52 -6.19 -10.34
CA GLN A 116 -21.83 -6.73 -9.99
C GLN A 116 -23.00 -5.85 -10.43
N SER A 117 -22.76 -4.60 -10.84
CA SER A 117 -23.79 -3.74 -11.44
C SER A 117 -23.86 -3.89 -12.96
N LEU A 118 -22.86 -4.52 -13.60
CA LEU A 118 -22.85 -4.76 -15.06
C LEU A 118 -23.66 -5.98 -15.46
N ASP A 119 -23.92 -6.91 -14.54
CA ASP A 119 -24.70 -8.13 -14.77
C ASP A 119 -25.40 -8.60 -13.48
N ASP A 120 -26.34 -9.55 -13.59
CA ASP A 120 -26.95 -10.21 -12.44
C ASP A 120 -26.00 -11.25 -11.83
N ALA A 121 -25.24 -10.80 -10.84
CA ALA A 121 -24.24 -11.59 -10.14
C ALA A 121 -24.82 -12.83 -9.40
N SER A 122 -26.15 -12.92 -9.22
CA SER A 122 -26.81 -14.08 -8.61
C SER A 122 -26.81 -15.34 -9.48
N THR A 123 -26.41 -15.22 -10.75
CA THR A 123 -26.37 -16.33 -11.71
C THR A 123 -25.13 -17.22 -11.58
N GLY A 124 -24.18 -16.86 -10.72
CA GLY A 124 -22.91 -17.58 -10.51
C GLY A 124 -21.80 -17.19 -11.49
N SER A 125 -22.04 -16.19 -12.34
CA SER A 125 -21.07 -15.56 -13.23
C SER A 125 -21.42 -14.08 -13.43
N ILE A 126 -20.43 -13.27 -13.81
CA ILE A 126 -20.63 -11.90 -14.26
C ILE A 126 -20.19 -11.82 -15.72
N VAL A 127 -21.12 -11.58 -16.63
CA VAL A 127 -20.85 -11.40 -18.06
C VAL A 127 -20.86 -9.92 -18.39
N ILE A 128 -19.68 -9.33 -18.59
CA ILE A 128 -19.58 -7.92 -18.96
C ILE A 128 -20.23 -7.70 -20.34
N PRO A 129 -21.22 -6.80 -20.48
CA PRO A 129 -21.87 -6.54 -21.76
C PRO A 129 -20.87 -6.16 -22.86
N GLU A 130 -21.09 -6.63 -24.10
CA GLU A 130 -20.10 -6.51 -25.18
C GLU A 130 -19.75 -5.05 -25.51
N ASP A 131 -20.71 -4.14 -25.40
CA ASP A 131 -20.53 -2.69 -25.58
C ASP A 131 -19.72 -2.03 -24.45
N ILE A 132 -19.68 -2.63 -23.26
CA ILE A 132 -18.82 -2.22 -22.15
C ILE A 132 -17.45 -2.91 -22.20
N ALA A 133 -17.38 -4.19 -22.55
CA ALA A 133 -16.13 -4.94 -22.63
C ALA A 133 -15.26 -4.50 -23.83
N LYS A 134 -15.92 -4.14 -24.95
CA LYS A 134 -15.29 -3.76 -26.23
C LYS A 134 -15.95 -2.48 -26.77
N PRO A 135 -15.87 -1.36 -26.04
CA PRO A 135 -16.47 -0.11 -26.46
C PRO A 135 -15.80 0.39 -27.74
N ALA A 136 -16.56 1.08 -28.59
CA ALA A 136 -15.99 1.73 -29.76
C ALA A 136 -14.98 2.82 -29.34
N ALA A 137 -13.92 3.02 -30.12
CA ALA A 137 -12.79 3.90 -29.77
C ALA A 137 -13.17 5.36 -29.44
N ASP A 138 -14.32 5.84 -29.93
CA ASP A 138 -14.81 7.20 -29.72
C ASP A 138 -16.19 7.22 -29.01
N SER A 139 -16.57 6.12 -28.32
CA SER A 139 -17.84 6.09 -27.58
C SER A 139 -17.77 6.83 -26.25
N ASN A 140 -18.93 7.33 -25.81
CA ASN A 140 -19.08 7.89 -24.47
C ASN A 140 -18.73 6.86 -23.39
N THR A 141 -19.05 5.58 -23.62
CA THR A 141 -18.66 4.46 -22.76
C THR A 141 -17.16 4.38 -22.52
N LEU A 142 -16.34 4.47 -23.58
CA LEU A 142 -14.88 4.43 -23.42
C LEU A 142 -14.37 5.67 -22.69
N ILE A 143 -14.97 6.83 -22.95
CA ILE A 143 -14.64 8.07 -22.24
C ILE A 143 -14.97 7.92 -20.76
N ALA A 144 -16.16 7.42 -20.42
CA ALA A 144 -16.60 7.19 -19.04
C ALA A 144 -15.68 6.20 -18.31
N LEU A 145 -15.36 5.06 -18.94
CA LEU A 145 -14.47 4.05 -18.39
C LEU A 145 -13.09 4.62 -18.03
N LYS A 146 -12.52 5.48 -18.88
CA LYS A 146 -11.22 6.12 -18.60
C LYS A 146 -11.23 7.04 -17.39
N GLN A 147 -12.39 7.59 -17.03
CA GLN A 147 -12.53 8.49 -15.88
C GLN A 147 -12.66 7.74 -14.55
N VAL A 148 -13.07 6.47 -14.57
CA VAL A 148 -13.28 5.70 -13.35
C VAL A 148 -11.97 5.51 -12.57
N LYS A 149 -12.03 5.79 -11.27
CA LYS A 149 -11.00 5.54 -10.27
C LYS A 149 -11.60 4.78 -9.09
N LEU A 150 -11.08 3.58 -8.85
CA LEU A 150 -11.63 2.68 -7.83
C LEU A 150 -11.56 3.25 -6.41
N ASN A 151 -10.62 4.14 -6.14
CA ASN A 151 -10.51 4.80 -4.83
C ASN A 151 -11.46 6.01 -4.67
N ASN A 152 -12.33 6.29 -5.66
CA ASN A 152 -13.37 7.32 -5.62
C ASN A 152 -14.55 6.92 -6.54
N LEU A 153 -15.58 6.25 -6.00
CA LEU A 153 -16.68 5.74 -6.83
C LEU A 153 -17.47 6.83 -7.57
N ASP A 154 -17.51 8.07 -7.05
CA ASP A 154 -18.19 9.20 -7.73
C ASP A 154 -17.58 9.49 -9.11
N SER A 155 -16.32 9.11 -9.33
CA SER A 155 -15.68 9.18 -10.66
C SER A 155 -16.32 8.26 -11.71
N ALA A 156 -17.15 7.28 -11.27
CA ALA A 156 -17.85 6.34 -12.13
C ALA A 156 -19.26 6.80 -12.52
N ASP A 157 -19.76 7.95 -12.08
CA ASP A 157 -21.14 8.38 -12.36
C ASP A 157 -21.46 8.42 -13.86
N ALA A 158 -20.52 8.84 -14.71
CA ALA A 158 -20.70 8.81 -16.17
C ALA A 158 -20.83 7.38 -16.72
N LEU A 159 -20.17 6.40 -16.10
CA LEU A 159 -20.30 4.99 -16.48
C LEU A 159 -21.66 4.44 -16.04
N LEU A 160 -22.16 4.86 -14.88
CA LEU A 160 -23.47 4.45 -14.36
C LEU A 160 -24.59 4.81 -15.37
N GLU A 161 -24.50 5.99 -15.99
CA GLU A 161 -25.42 6.41 -17.06
C GLU A 161 -25.33 5.52 -18.30
N GLU A 162 -24.11 5.15 -18.72
CA GLU A 162 -23.89 4.30 -19.90
C GLU A 162 -24.43 2.88 -19.71
N VAL A 163 -24.40 2.34 -18.48
CA VAL A 163 -24.93 1.01 -18.15
C VAL A 163 -26.43 1.02 -17.80
N SER A 164 -27.08 2.18 -17.87
CA SER A 164 -28.51 2.37 -17.57
C SER A 164 -28.95 1.88 -16.18
N ALA A 165 -28.04 1.89 -15.21
CA ALA A 165 -28.34 1.58 -13.82
C ALA A 165 -28.74 2.86 -13.06
N SER A 166 -29.65 2.74 -12.08
CA SER A 166 -30.05 3.89 -11.25
C SER A 166 -29.09 4.15 -10.09
N GLU A 167 -28.40 3.11 -9.64
CA GLU A 167 -27.44 3.13 -8.55
C GLU A 167 -26.49 1.93 -8.70
N TRP A 168 -25.28 2.06 -8.13
CA TRP A 168 -24.38 0.93 -7.97
C TRP A 168 -24.91 -0.03 -6.90
N VAL A 169 -24.65 -1.33 -7.06
CA VAL A 169 -24.81 -2.33 -5.99
C VAL A 169 -24.23 -1.79 -4.68
N SER A 170 -24.91 -2.04 -3.56
CA SER A 170 -24.46 -1.53 -2.27
C SER A 170 -23.16 -2.21 -1.83
N GLU A 171 -22.35 -1.54 -1.00
CA GLU A 171 -21.12 -2.12 -0.45
C GLU A 171 -21.38 -3.43 0.30
N GLN A 172 -22.48 -3.50 1.05
CA GLN A 172 -22.86 -4.70 1.80
C GLN A 172 -23.22 -5.88 0.87
N GLU A 173 -23.99 -5.63 -0.18
CA GLU A 173 -24.34 -6.67 -1.15
C GLU A 173 -23.10 -7.14 -1.91
N ALA A 174 -22.23 -6.20 -2.32
CA ALA A 174 -21.00 -6.53 -3.03
C ALA A 174 -20.04 -7.37 -2.18
N ALA A 175 -19.86 -7.01 -0.91
CA ALA A 175 -19.03 -7.76 0.03
C ALA A 175 -19.59 -9.17 0.26
N ALA A 176 -20.91 -9.30 0.43
CA ALA A 176 -21.55 -10.61 0.64
C ALA A 176 -21.39 -11.52 -0.58
N HIS A 177 -21.65 -10.99 -1.78
CA HIS A 177 -21.51 -11.75 -3.03
C HIS A 177 -20.06 -12.16 -3.31
N LEU A 178 -19.10 -11.25 -3.12
CA LEU A 178 -17.69 -11.54 -3.34
C LEU A 178 -17.18 -12.60 -2.35
N SER A 179 -17.60 -12.52 -1.08
CA SER A 179 -17.29 -13.52 -0.06
C SER A 179 -17.87 -14.89 -0.42
N GLU A 180 -19.16 -14.96 -0.80
CA GLU A 180 -19.81 -16.19 -1.25
C GLU A 180 -19.13 -16.78 -2.50
N SER A 181 -18.69 -15.93 -3.43
CA SER A 181 -18.02 -16.34 -4.66
C SER A 181 -16.64 -16.95 -4.44
N LEU A 182 -15.99 -16.62 -3.33
CA LEU A 182 -14.67 -17.13 -2.97
C LEU A 182 -14.74 -18.28 -1.94
N ASP A 183 -15.92 -18.54 -1.37
CA ASP A 183 -16.11 -19.62 -0.39
C ASP A 183 -15.76 -20.98 -0.99
N GLY A 184 -14.96 -21.75 -0.25
CA GLY A 184 -14.50 -23.08 -0.67
C GLY A 184 -13.53 -23.13 -1.86
N ILE A 185 -13.09 -21.97 -2.40
CA ILE A 185 -12.06 -21.92 -3.44
C ILE A 185 -10.67 -21.89 -2.79
N GLU A 186 -9.80 -22.82 -3.17
CA GLU A 186 -8.39 -22.80 -2.76
C GLU A 186 -7.64 -21.69 -3.52
N ARG A 187 -7.11 -20.70 -2.79
CA ARG A 187 -6.49 -19.48 -3.35
C ARG A 187 -4.97 -19.54 -3.30
N GLY A 188 -4.40 -20.36 -4.19
CA GLY A 188 -2.95 -20.56 -4.30
C GLY A 188 -2.55 -22.02 -4.10
N ASP A 189 -1.25 -22.29 -4.12
CA ASP A 189 -0.74 -23.62 -3.80
C ASP A 189 -0.70 -23.89 -2.28
N SER A 190 -0.61 -25.17 -1.94
CA SER A 190 -0.46 -25.67 -0.57
C SER A 190 1.00 -26.00 -0.22
N ASP A 191 1.96 -25.54 -1.04
CA ASP A 191 3.38 -25.77 -0.76
C ASP A 191 3.80 -24.94 0.46
N VAL A 192 4.52 -25.58 1.37
CA VAL A 192 4.94 -24.93 2.62
C VAL A 192 6.05 -23.92 2.33
N ILE A 193 5.85 -22.70 2.80
CA ILE A 193 6.80 -21.59 2.76
C ILE A 193 7.72 -21.70 3.97
N ASP A 194 8.77 -22.51 3.85
CA ASP A 194 9.71 -22.82 4.95
C ASP A 194 10.29 -21.56 5.62
N ALA A 195 10.46 -20.47 4.86
CA ALA A 195 11.00 -19.22 5.38
C ALA A 195 10.10 -18.55 6.44
N PHE A 196 8.78 -18.78 6.39
CA PHE A 196 7.84 -18.28 7.40
C PHE A 196 7.64 -19.26 8.56
N SER A 197 8.16 -20.49 8.46
CA SER A 197 8.00 -21.48 9.53
C SER A 197 8.71 -21.06 10.81
N LYS A 198 8.12 -21.39 11.96
CA LYS A 198 8.78 -21.33 13.26
C LYS A 198 10.16 -22.02 13.20
N GLY A 199 11.19 -21.33 13.69
CA GLY A 199 12.57 -21.83 13.69
C GLY A 199 13.34 -21.69 12.37
N SER A 200 12.79 -21.02 11.36
CA SER A 200 13.51 -20.75 10.10
C SER A 200 14.78 -19.91 10.30
N GLY A 201 14.84 -19.11 11.37
CA GLY A 201 15.92 -18.16 11.63
C GLY A 201 15.85 -16.91 10.75
N GLU A 202 14.78 -16.77 9.98
CA GLU A 202 14.57 -15.61 9.10
C GLU A 202 14.12 -14.37 9.89
N TYR A 203 14.28 -13.21 9.26
CA TYR A 203 13.79 -11.95 9.76
C TYR A 203 12.60 -11.48 8.92
N LEU A 204 11.51 -11.13 9.59
CA LEU A 204 10.29 -10.67 8.98
C LEU A 204 10.06 -9.20 9.37
N ARG A 205 9.86 -8.35 8.37
CA ARG A 205 9.31 -7.02 8.56
C ARG A 205 7.81 -7.15 8.75
N LEU A 206 7.27 -6.53 9.80
CA LEU A 206 5.83 -6.28 9.95
C LEU A 206 5.63 -4.77 9.92
N SER A 207 4.75 -4.29 9.04
CA SER A 207 4.39 -2.87 9.00
C SER A 207 2.89 -2.72 8.89
N GLU A 208 2.31 -1.83 9.70
CA GLU A 208 0.89 -1.50 9.68
C GLU A 208 0.69 -0.02 9.41
N VAL A 209 -0.16 0.26 8.44
CA VAL A 209 -0.66 1.60 8.14
C VAL A 209 -2.15 1.65 8.43
N VAL A 210 -2.56 2.52 9.36
CA VAL A 210 -3.97 2.77 9.66
C VAL A 210 -4.42 3.98 8.85
N MET A 211 -5.20 3.77 7.80
CA MET A 211 -5.60 4.84 6.88
C MET A 211 -6.74 5.70 7.44
N THR A 212 -7.70 5.09 8.11
CA THR A 212 -8.86 5.82 8.65
C THR A 212 -9.16 5.45 10.09
N GLY A 213 -9.78 6.39 10.81
CA GLY A 213 -10.29 6.19 12.16
C GLY A 213 -11.61 6.92 12.37
N GLN A 214 -12.52 6.31 13.11
CA GLN A 214 -13.81 6.86 13.51
C GLN A 214 -14.01 6.58 15.00
N TYR A 215 -14.27 7.60 15.81
CA TYR A 215 -14.32 7.48 17.27
C TYR A 215 -15.75 7.73 17.80
N GLY A 216 -16.43 6.67 18.20
CA GLY A 216 -17.84 6.72 18.59
C GLY A 216 -18.82 6.47 17.43
N ASN A 217 -20.03 6.03 17.78
CA ASN A 217 -21.14 5.80 16.84
C ASN A 217 -21.47 7.07 16.02
N ASN A 218 -21.62 6.92 14.70
CA ASN A 218 -22.01 7.99 13.76
C ASN A 218 -21.12 9.26 13.82
N SER A 219 -19.89 9.13 14.29
CA SER A 219 -18.91 10.21 14.28
C SER A 219 -18.32 10.41 12.89
N MET A 220 -17.64 11.54 12.68
CA MET A 220 -16.89 11.79 11.46
C MET A 220 -15.77 10.77 11.31
N VAL A 221 -15.61 10.23 10.10
CA VAL A 221 -14.44 9.42 9.73
C VAL A 221 -13.29 10.38 9.45
N PHE A 222 -12.15 10.13 10.08
CA PHE A 222 -10.92 10.85 9.85
C PHE A 222 -9.99 10.06 8.94
N GLN A 223 -9.40 10.73 7.97
CA GLN A 223 -8.24 10.26 7.22
C GLN A 223 -6.98 10.56 8.05
N ASN A 224 -6.13 9.55 8.24
CA ASN A 224 -4.89 9.71 8.97
C ASN A 224 -3.81 10.32 8.09
N VAL A 225 -3.19 11.39 8.58
CA VAL A 225 -1.99 12.00 8.01
C VAL A 225 -0.80 11.55 8.83
N HIS A 226 0.04 10.74 8.19
CA HIS A 226 1.14 10.03 8.84
C HIS A 226 2.42 10.86 8.90
N MET A 227 2.57 11.76 7.93
CA MET A 227 3.75 12.59 7.72
C MET A 227 3.35 14.06 7.61
N ASP A 228 4.18 14.95 8.14
CA ASP A 228 3.99 16.40 7.99
C ASP A 228 5.28 17.08 7.52
N ARG A 229 5.33 17.44 6.25
CA ARG A 229 6.43 18.20 5.63
C ARG A 229 6.29 19.72 5.79
N THR A 230 5.29 20.20 6.53
CA THR A 230 5.21 21.63 6.88
C THR A 230 6.13 22.03 8.04
N ILE A 231 6.83 21.07 8.65
CA ILE A 231 7.77 21.28 9.76
C ILE A 231 9.23 21.08 9.31
N PRO A 232 10.21 21.69 10.01
CA PRO A 232 11.63 21.49 9.73
C PRO A 232 12.09 20.03 9.77
N ASP A 233 13.10 19.69 8.96
CA ASP A 233 13.61 18.31 8.78
C ASP A 233 13.98 17.58 10.08
N GLU A 234 14.53 18.28 11.07
CA GLU A 234 14.88 17.68 12.36
C GLU A 234 13.64 17.20 13.12
N ALA A 235 12.61 18.06 13.19
CA ALA A 235 11.33 17.71 13.80
C ALA A 235 10.56 16.68 12.96
N PHE A 236 10.65 16.74 11.63
CA PHE A 236 10.08 15.71 10.76
C PHE A 236 10.63 14.32 11.11
N LYS A 237 11.96 14.17 11.24
CA LYS A 237 12.59 12.88 11.57
C LYS A 237 12.22 12.34 12.95
N ASN A 238 12.06 13.22 13.95
CA ASN A 238 11.75 12.81 15.31
C ASN A 238 10.25 12.57 15.52
N ALA A 239 9.42 13.44 14.94
CA ALA A 239 8.01 13.52 15.26
C ALA A 239 7.10 12.89 14.20
N SER A 240 7.57 12.63 12.99
CA SER A 240 6.71 12.20 11.88
C SER A 240 7.09 10.82 11.37
N PHE A 241 6.49 9.76 11.91
CA PHE A 241 6.32 8.47 11.22
C PHE A 241 5.16 7.70 11.85
N GLY A 242 3.91 8.16 11.70
CA GLY A 242 2.72 7.50 12.29
C GLY A 242 2.43 6.07 11.81
N ILE A 243 3.37 5.43 11.13
CA ILE A 243 3.31 4.08 10.59
C ILE A 243 3.99 3.14 11.59
N SER A 244 3.35 2.01 11.91
CA SER A 244 3.97 0.98 12.73
C SER A 244 4.94 0.16 11.87
N SER A 245 6.12 -0.12 12.39
CA SER A 245 7.11 -0.94 11.69
C SER A 245 8.01 -1.65 12.69
N GLU A 246 8.05 -2.96 12.56
CA GLU A 246 8.67 -3.88 13.50
C GLU A 246 9.50 -4.92 12.75
N VAL A 247 10.50 -5.48 13.41
CA VAL A 247 11.24 -6.64 12.89
C VAL A 247 11.04 -7.79 13.85
N LEU A 248 10.62 -8.92 13.31
CA LEU A 248 10.49 -10.19 14.02
C LEU A 248 11.62 -11.11 13.56
N HIS A 249 12.23 -11.84 14.49
CA HIS A 249 13.14 -12.92 14.19
C HIS A 249 12.51 -14.26 14.57
N LEU A 250 12.41 -15.16 13.59
CA LEU A 250 11.72 -16.44 13.70
C LEU A 250 12.64 -17.49 14.34
N ALA A 251 12.90 -17.36 15.64
CA ALA A 251 13.78 -18.27 16.36
C ALA A 251 13.10 -19.63 16.62
N GLU A 252 13.90 -20.63 16.98
CA GLU A 252 13.46 -22.02 17.19
C GLU A 252 12.28 -22.13 18.15
N ASP A 253 12.39 -21.49 19.32
CA ASP A 253 11.43 -21.68 20.42
C ASP A 253 10.44 -20.52 20.56
N SER A 254 10.73 -19.35 20.01
CA SER A 254 9.98 -18.10 20.24
C SER A 254 10.04 -17.16 19.03
N LEU A 255 9.01 -16.35 18.85
CA LEU A 255 9.06 -15.20 17.95
C LEU A 255 9.75 -14.05 18.68
N VAL A 256 10.85 -13.53 18.15
CA VAL A 256 11.61 -12.47 18.82
C VAL A 256 11.32 -11.12 18.17
N LEU A 257 10.57 -10.26 18.85
CA LEU A 257 10.40 -8.86 18.49
C LEU A 257 11.71 -8.11 18.77
N LYS A 258 12.27 -7.49 17.73
CA LYS A 258 13.56 -6.82 17.81
C LYS A 258 13.43 -5.43 18.44
N ALA A 259 14.46 -5.02 19.18
CA ALA A 259 14.59 -3.65 19.68
C ALA A 259 14.40 -2.60 18.56
N GLY A 260 13.80 -1.46 18.90
CA GLY A 260 13.41 -0.38 17.99
C GLY A 260 11.96 -0.45 17.51
N SER A 261 11.28 -1.55 17.78
CA SER A 261 9.86 -1.77 17.43
C SER A 261 8.92 -0.95 18.32
N SER A 262 7.82 -0.49 17.75
CA SER A 262 6.73 0.18 18.47
C SER A 262 5.52 0.31 17.55
N ASP A 263 4.36 0.06 18.11
CA ASP A 263 3.04 0.18 17.50
C ASP A 263 2.22 1.37 18.06
N GLN A 264 2.76 2.06 19.07
CA GLN A 264 2.08 3.14 19.77
C GLN A 264 2.16 4.46 19.03
N ARG A 265 1.05 5.20 19.03
CA ARG A 265 0.87 6.41 18.25
C ARG A 265 0.08 7.46 19.04
N TYR A 266 0.45 8.73 18.89
CA TYR A 266 -0.42 9.84 19.24
C TYR A 266 -1.23 10.26 18.01
N SER A 267 -2.48 10.66 18.24
CA SER A 267 -3.36 11.15 17.17
C SER A 267 -4.06 12.45 17.56
N SER A 268 -4.62 13.13 16.56
CA SER A 268 -5.47 14.30 16.76
C SER A 268 -4.82 15.40 17.60
N GLN A 269 -5.35 15.69 18.79
CA GLN A 269 -4.84 16.77 19.64
C GLN A 269 -3.45 16.46 20.21
N TRP A 270 -3.23 15.22 20.66
CA TRP A 270 -1.95 14.80 21.24
C TRP A 270 -0.81 14.84 20.23
N ALA A 271 -1.09 14.47 18.97
CA ALA A 271 -0.10 14.57 17.90
C ALA A 271 0.37 16.03 17.68
N LYS A 272 -0.56 16.98 17.67
CA LYS A 272 -0.23 18.41 17.50
C LYS A 272 0.54 18.97 18.69
N GLU A 273 0.18 18.59 19.92
CA GLU A 273 0.88 19.03 21.13
C GLU A 273 2.28 18.43 21.23
N PHE A 274 2.44 17.18 20.81
CA PHE A 274 3.74 16.54 20.69
C PHE A 274 4.63 17.28 19.68
N ILE A 275 4.17 17.52 18.46
CA ILE A 275 4.92 18.27 17.43
C ILE A 275 5.30 19.67 17.94
N ALA A 276 4.35 20.38 18.57
CA ALA A 276 4.62 21.70 19.15
C ALA A 276 5.69 21.64 20.26
N CYS A 277 5.65 20.61 21.11
CA CYS A 277 6.62 20.43 22.18
C CYS A 277 8.03 20.17 21.62
N GLU A 278 8.16 19.26 20.66
CA GLU A 278 9.43 18.93 20.00
C GLU A 278 10.04 20.18 19.32
N LEU A 279 9.23 20.96 18.60
CA LEU A 279 9.69 22.18 17.94
C LEU A 279 10.08 23.30 18.91
N ASN A 280 9.53 23.27 20.12
CA ASN A 280 9.92 24.17 21.19
C ASN A 280 11.17 23.68 21.95
N GLY A 281 11.77 22.54 21.57
CA GLY A 281 12.91 21.93 22.25
C GLY A 281 12.54 21.29 23.60
N GLY A 282 11.26 20.92 23.78
CA GLY A 282 10.75 20.32 25.02
C GLY A 282 10.72 18.79 24.99
N GLU A 283 10.43 18.21 26.15
CA GLU A 283 10.19 16.78 26.35
C GLU A 283 8.69 16.55 26.56
N PHE A 284 8.07 15.81 25.64
CA PHE A 284 6.63 15.51 25.70
C PHE A 284 6.35 14.28 26.56
N THR A 285 5.24 14.31 27.31
CA THR A 285 4.69 13.14 28.01
C THR A 285 3.19 13.25 28.17
N VAL A 286 2.52 12.13 28.40
CA VAL A 286 1.09 12.09 28.76
C VAL A 286 0.94 11.67 30.22
N ASN A 287 0.29 12.51 31.02
CA ASN A 287 0.05 12.29 32.45
C ASN A 287 -1.45 12.35 32.75
N ASN A 288 -2.04 11.26 33.23
CA ASN A 288 -3.50 11.13 33.45
C ASN A 288 -4.33 11.60 32.23
N ASN A 289 -3.98 11.09 31.03
CA ASN A 289 -4.59 11.47 29.76
C ASN A 289 -4.49 12.98 29.43
N THR A 290 -3.55 13.68 30.07
CA THR A 290 -3.27 15.09 29.80
C THR A 290 -1.86 15.21 29.22
N PRO A 291 -1.71 15.77 28.02
CA PRO A 291 -0.42 15.99 27.37
C PRO A 291 0.30 17.15 28.05
N GLU A 292 1.58 16.95 28.37
CA GLU A 292 2.44 17.89 29.07
C GLU A 292 3.77 18.04 28.30
N CYS A 293 4.27 19.26 28.21
CA CYS A 293 5.57 19.57 27.62
C CYS A 293 6.50 20.16 28.69
N PHE A 294 7.62 19.51 28.92
CA PHE A 294 8.61 19.89 29.93
C PHE A 294 9.89 20.43 29.28
N ASN A 295 10.66 21.21 30.04
CA ASN A 295 12.00 21.66 29.65
C ASN A 295 12.11 22.37 28.29
N ALA A 296 11.01 22.92 27.77
CA ALA A 296 11.01 23.61 26.50
C ALA A 296 11.91 24.86 26.50
N ASP A 297 12.74 24.98 25.46
CA ASP A 297 13.61 26.13 25.23
C ASP A 297 12.83 27.39 24.84
N SER A 298 11.61 27.22 24.30
CA SER A 298 10.71 28.30 23.92
C SER A 298 9.24 27.91 24.04
N ASN A 299 8.33 28.87 23.81
CA ASN A 299 6.88 28.63 23.65
C ASN A 299 6.42 29.22 22.32
N THR A 300 7.25 29.05 21.28
CA THR A 300 7.03 29.63 19.95
C THR A 300 5.84 28.98 19.26
N TYR A 301 5.74 27.66 19.37
CA TYR A 301 4.74 26.85 18.71
C TYR A 301 3.66 26.36 19.69
N SER A 302 2.43 26.27 19.23
CA SER A 302 1.32 25.64 19.95
C SER A 302 0.59 24.60 19.08
N ALA A 303 -0.30 23.82 19.68
CA ALA A 303 -1.05 22.80 18.94
C ALA A 303 -1.95 23.39 17.84
N GLU A 304 -2.37 24.66 17.98
CA GLU A 304 -3.17 25.39 17.00
C GLU A 304 -2.40 25.69 15.72
N ASP A 305 -1.07 25.82 15.79
CA ASP A 305 -0.21 26.03 14.63
C ASP A 305 -0.21 24.82 13.67
N PHE A 306 -0.51 23.64 14.21
CA PHE A 306 -0.60 22.39 13.46
C PHE A 306 -2.04 21.95 13.23
N ALA A 307 -3.01 22.87 13.35
CA ALA A 307 -4.39 22.60 12.98
C ALA A 307 -4.47 22.00 11.56
N ILE A 308 -5.36 21.04 11.40
CA ILE A 308 -5.55 20.32 10.13
C ILE A 308 -7.00 20.45 9.70
N GLU A 309 -7.24 20.40 8.39
CA GLU A 309 -8.58 20.57 7.84
C GLU A 309 -9.57 19.49 8.37
N PRO A 310 -10.88 19.82 8.47
CA PRO A 310 -11.89 18.86 8.90
C PRO A 310 -11.86 17.57 8.07
N GLY A 311 -12.06 16.44 8.74
CA GLY A 311 -11.98 15.11 8.10
C GLY A 311 -10.59 14.49 8.12
N PHE A 312 -9.57 15.18 8.65
CA PHE A 312 -8.22 14.64 8.80
C PHE A 312 -7.73 14.72 10.24
N GLN A 313 -6.79 13.86 10.59
CA GLN A 313 -6.05 13.93 11.84
C GLN A 313 -4.57 13.61 11.61
N LEU A 314 -3.68 14.31 12.31
CA LEU A 314 -2.27 13.93 12.36
C LEU A 314 -2.12 12.68 13.23
N VAL A 315 -1.24 11.78 12.81
CA VAL A 315 -0.84 10.58 13.54
C VAL A 315 0.67 10.50 13.56
N VAL A 316 1.24 10.40 14.75
CA VAL A 316 2.69 10.41 14.99
C VAL A 316 3.06 9.23 15.86
N LYS A 317 4.24 8.65 15.64
CA LYS A 317 4.76 7.58 16.48
C LYS A 317 5.03 8.12 17.89
N ASP A 318 4.73 7.33 18.91
CA ASP A 318 5.13 7.64 20.29
C ASP A 318 6.59 7.18 20.50
N PRO A 319 7.58 8.09 20.58
CA PRO A 319 8.97 7.70 20.77
C PRO A 319 9.25 7.12 22.16
N SER A 320 8.39 7.37 23.16
CA SER A 320 8.56 6.87 24.53
C SER A 320 8.20 5.38 24.67
N GLN A 321 7.46 4.84 23.71
CA GLN A 321 7.00 3.45 23.69
C GLN A 321 7.80 2.60 22.69
N VAL A 322 9.00 3.05 22.33
CA VAL A 322 9.93 2.27 21.53
C VAL A 322 10.59 1.23 22.41
N ASN A 323 10.44 -0.05 22.06
CA ASN A 323 11.11 -1.11 22.79
C ASN A 323 12.64 -0.96 22.62
N HIS A 324 13.38 -0.96 23.72
CA HIS A 324 14.83 -0.80 23.71
C HIS A 324 15.59 -2.14 23.74
N ASP A 325 14.89 -3.23 24.05
CA ASP A 325 15.46 -4.57 24.13
C ASP A 325 14.72 -5.52 23.19
N ASP A 326 15.33 -6.67 22.90
CA ASP A 326 14.62 -7.75 22.22
C ASP A 326 13.60 -8.39 23.18
N GLU A 327 12.41 -8.70 22.67
CA GLU A 327 11.35 -9.36 23.41
C GLU A 327 11.02 -10.71 22.77
N ALA A 328 11.05 -11.79 23.56
CA ALA A 328 10.71 -13.12 23.10
C ALA A 328 9.25 -13.44 23.47
N ILE A 329 8.45 -13.75 22.46
CA ILE A 329 7.02 -14.04 22.57
C ILE A 329 6.79 -15.51 22.18
N ASP A 330 5.91 -16.21 22.91
CA ASP A 330 5.55 -17.58 22.57
C ASP A 330 4.74 -17.61 21.26
N TYR A 331 5.06 -18.52 20.35
CA TYR A 331 4.31 -18.69 19.10
C TYR A 331 2.82 -19.01 19.35
N ALA A 332 2.51 -19.75 20.42
CA ALA A 332 1.14 -20.07 20.78
C ALA A 332 0.35 -18.85 21.28
N GLU A 333 1.03 -17.82 21.79
CA GLU A 333 0.41 -16.58 22.22
C GLU A 333 -0.01 -15.74 21.01
N VAL A 334 0.93 -15.53 20.07
CA VAL A 334 0.68 -14.73 18.85
C VAL A 334 -0.20 -15.46 17.83
N ALA A 335 -0.31 -16.78 17.89
CA ALA A 335 -1.18 -17.56 17.00
C ALA A 335 -2.66 -17.14 17.09
N ASN A 336 -3.08 -16.51 18.19
CA ASN A 336 -4.44 -15.98 18.36
C ASN A 336 -4.73 -14.76 17.47
N PHE A 337 -3.70 -14.09 16.94
CA PHE A 337 -3.87 -12.99 15.98
C PHE A 337 -4.28 -13.47 14.58
N GLY A 338 -4.37 -14.78 14.34
CA GLY A 338 -4.84 -15.31 13.07
C GLY A 338 -3.80 -15.28 11.95
N GLY A 339 -4.26 -15.58 10.73
CA GLY A 339 -3.52 -15.42 9.49
C GLY A 339 -2.09 -15.95 9.53
N LEU A 340 -1.13 -15.05 9.28
CA LEU A 340 0.29 -15.37 9.29
C LEU A 340 0.74 -16.03 10.59
N PHE A 341 0.36 -15.51 11.76
CA PHE A 341 0.85 -16.03 13.04
C PHE A 341 0.33 -17.44 13.35
N THR A 342 -0.92 -17.73 12.98
CA THR A 342 -1.47 -19.08 13.10
C THR A 342 -0.68 -20.06 12.24
N CYS A 343 -0.42 -19.73 10.96
CA CYS A 343 0.31 -20.65 10.09
C CYS A 343 1.76 -20.85 10.51
N MET A 344 2.41 -19.81 11.07
CA MET A 344 3.77 -19.91 11.60
C MET A 344 3.84 -20.92 12.75
N ASN A 345 2.90 -20.82 13.68
CA ASN A 345 2.80 -21.72 14.83
C ASN A 345 2.47 -23.16 14.40
N GLU A 346 1.59 -23.33 13.42
CA GLU A 346 1.22 -24.63 12.86
C GLU A 346 2.25 -25.21 11.87
N GLN A 347 3.25 -24.40 11.46
CA GLN A 347 4.26 -24.74 10.45
C GLN A 347 3.65 -25.19 9.12
N ASN A 348 2.60 -24.50 8.68
CA ASN A 348 1.86 -24.81 7.46
C ASN A 348 1.61 -23.56 6.60
N CYS A 349 2.41 -22.50 6.76
CA CYS A 349 2.30 -21.32 5.91
C CYS A 349 2.44 -21.72 4.43
N SER A 350 1.42 -21.42 3.64
CA SER A 350 1.35 -21.68 2.20
C SER A 350 0.59 -20.54 1.55
N GLN A 351 0.65 -20.41 0.22
CA GLN A 351 -0.13 -19.38 -0.46
C GLN A 351 -1.63 -19.52 -0.15
N ALA A 352 -2.14 -20.76 -0.18
CA ALA A 352 -3.53 -21.07 0.12
C ALA A 352 -3.93 -20.71 1.57
N ASN A 353 -3.09 -21.02 2.56
CA ASN A 353 -3.40 -20.73 3.98
C ASN A 353 -3.28 -19.24 4.32
N LEU A 354 -2.51 -18.49 3.54
CA LEU A 354 -2.28 -17.05 3.72
C LEU A 354 -3.17 -16.17 2.82
N SER A 355 -4.09 -16.77 2.07
CA SER A 355 -4.97 -16.04 1.15
C SER A 355 -6.44 -16.27 1.47
N THR A 356 -6.92 -15.60 2.52
CA THR A 356 -8.27 -15.82 3.07
C THR A 356 -9.11 -14.54 3.12
N LEU A 357 -10.42 -14.71 3.20
CA LEU A 357 -11.38 -13.67 3.56
C LEU A 357 -12.15 -14.16 4.78
N GLY A 358 -12.42 -13.29 5.73
CA GLY A 358 -13.12 -13.71 6.93
C GLY A 358 -13.48 -12.61 7.90
N GLU A 359 -14.08 -13.05 8.99
CA GLU A 359 -14.40 -12.24 10.15
C GLU A 359 -13.82 -12.93 11.40
N SER A 360 -13.39 -12.13 12.38
CA SER A 360 -12.95 -12.62 13.68
C SER A 360 -13.49 -11.72 14.79
N GLU A 361 -13.61 -12.29 15.99
CA GLU A 361 -14.01 -11.57 17.19
C GLU A 361 -13.15 -12.04 18.36
N PHE A 362 -12.58 -11.09 19.10
CA PHE A 362 -11.80 -11.37 20.32
C PHE A 362 -11.96 -10.25 21.35
N GLU A 363 -11.73 -10.57 22.62
CA GLU A 363 -11.72 -9.60 23.71
C GLU A 363 -10.27 -9.17 24.00
N ASP A 364 -10.07 -7.86 24.13
CA ASP A 364 -8.79 -7.24 24.49
C ASP A 364 -9.03 -6.15 25.53
N ASP A 365 -8.41 -6.27 26.71
CA ASP A 365 -8.58 -5.36 27.86
C ASP A 365 -10.04 -5.02 28.24
N GLY A 366 -10.98 -5.95 28.00
CA GLY A 366 -12.40 -5.78 28.29
C GLY A 366 -13.18 -5.01 27.21
N GLU A 367 -12.54 -4.72 26.08
CA GLU A 367 -13.14 -4.25 24.84
C GLU A 367 -13.34 -5.43 23.88
N LEU A 368 -14.44 -5.43 23.13
CA LEU A 368 -14.66 -6.42 22.08
C LEU A 368 -14.13 -5.89 20.75
N LYS A 369 -13.23 -6.63 20.10
CA LYS A 369 -12.70 -6.32 18.78
C LYS A 369 -13.37 -7.22 17.75
N GLN A 370 -14.04 -6.62 16.77
CA GLN A 370 -14.63 -7.30 15.63
C GLN A 370 -13.85 -6.90 14.38
N GLN A 371 -13.33 -7.88 13.65
CA GLN A 371 -12.54 -7.64 12.44
C GLN A 371 -13.21 -8.29 11.24
N THR A 372 -13.20 -7.57 10.12
CA THR A 372 -13.44 -8.11 8.79
C THR A 372 -12.14 -7.93 8.00
N TYR A 373 -11.60 -9.02 7.45
CA TYR A 373 -10.27 -9.00 6.85
C TYR A 373 -10.20 -9.70 5.50
N SER A 374 -9.23 -9.26 4.70
CA SER A 374 -8.78 -9.89 3.46
C SER A 374 -7.27 -10.05 3.52
N THR A 375 -6.80 -11.28 3.40
CA THR A 375 -5.38 -11.61 3.42
C THR A 375 -4.97 -12.20 2.09
N SER A 376 -3.74 -11.94 1.68
CA SER A 376 -3.16 -12.58 0.49
C SER A 376 -1.65 -12.69 0.59
N TYR A 377 -1.11 -13.82 0.11
CA TYR A 377 0.33 -13.98 -0.10
C TYR A 377 0.66 -14.02 -1.59
N ASP A 378 1.60 -13.17 -1.99
CA ASP A 378 2.15 -13.16 -3.33
C ASP A 378 3.48 -13.91 -3.36
N THR A 379 3.54 -15.05 -4.03
CA THR A 379 4.78 -15.84 -4.12
C THR A 379 5.87 -15.16 -4.96
N ALA A 380 5.50 -14.31 -5.92
CA ALA A 380 6.47 -13.59 -6.75
C ALA A 380 7.06 -12.40 -6.02
N THR A 381 6.24 -11.64 -5.28
CA THR A 381 6.72 -10.49 -4.52
C THR A 381 7.25 -10.89 -3.15
N GLY A 382 6.82 -12.01 -2.58
CA GLY A 382 7.12 -12.47 -1.22
C GLY A 382 6.43 -11.66 -0.13
N ILE A 383 5.37 -10.92 -0.46
CA ILE A 383 4.61 -10.08 0.48
C ILE A 383 3.34 -10.83 0.90
N TYR A 384 3.14 -10.92 2.20
CA TYR A 384 1.83 -11.16 2.81
C TYR A 384 1.18 -9.80 3.11
N THR A 385 0.00 -9.56 2.54
CA THR A 385 -0.80 -8.36 2.76
C THR A 385 -2.04 -8.73 3.55
N ASP A 386 -2.34 -7.95 4.58
CA ASP A 386 -3.55 -8.06 5.39
C ASP A 386 -4.28 -6.72 5.36
N GLN A 387 -5.49 -6.71 4.84
CA GLN A 387 -6.37 -5.54 4.84
C GLN A 387 -7.50 -5.78 5.82
N THR A 388 -7.59 -4.95 6.86
CA THR A 388 -8.52 -5.16 7.97
C THR A 388 -9.40 -3.93 8.21
N ILE A 389 -10.69 -4.19 8.43
CA ILE A 389 -11.61 -3.26 9.07
C ILE A 389 -11.82 -3.75 10.49
N GLU A 390 -11.46 -2.95 11.48
CA GLU A 390 -11.65 -3.28 12.89
C GLU A 390 -12.69 -2.35 13.51
N VAL A 391 -13.63 -2.93 14.27
CA VAL A 391 -14.59 -2.24 15.11
C VAL A 391 -14.33 -2.65 16.57
N THR A 392 -13.94 -1.69 17.39
CA THR A 392 -13.83 -1.84 18.85
C THR A 392 -15.13 -1.42 19.52
N LEU A 393 -15.69 -2.28 20.36
CA LEU A 393 -16.90 -2.04 21.14
C LEU A 393 -16.62 -2.04 22.65
N ASP A 394 -17.34 -1.20 23.40
CA ASP A 394 -17.36 -1.27 24.86
C ASP A 394 -18.16 -2.47 25.37
N GLY A 395 -18.09 -2.75 26.68
CA GLY A 395 -18.84 -3.84 27.33
C GLY A 395 -20.38 -3.71 27.27
N THR A 396 -20.92 -2.64 26.67
CA THR A 396 -22.35 -2.46 26.38
C THR A 396 -22.69 -2.54 24.89
N GLY A 397 -21.70 -2.75 24.03
CA GLY A 397 -21.83 -2.89 22.58
C GLY A 397 -21.80 -1.57 21.80
N ASN A 398 -21.40 -0.44 22.40
CA ASN A 398 -21.23 0.81 21.64
C ASN A 398 -19.88 0.83 20.94
N GLN A 399 -19.84 1.30 19.68
CA GLN A 399 -18.58 1.53 18.98
C GLN A 399 -17.76 2.59 19.72
N LEU A 400 -16.57 2.19 20.16
CA LEU A 400 -15.52 3.09 20.65
C LEU A 400 -14.69 3.60 19.48
N ARG A 401 -14.27 2.68 18.60
CA ARG A 401 -13.43 2.98 17.45
C ARG A 401 -13.81 2.09 16.27
N LYS A 402 -13.75 2.63 15.06
CA LYS A 402 -13.67 1.86 13.82
C LYS A 402 -12.46 2.35 13.04
N SER A 403 -11.64 1.45 12.50
CA SER A 403 -10.50 1.81 11.67
C SER A 403 -10.34 0.88 10.48
N THR A 404 -9.70 1.39 9.43
CA THR A 404 -9.23 0.59 8.31
C THR A 404 -7.71 0.63 8.29
N SER A 405 -7.08 -0.54 8.18
CA SER A 405 -5.64 -0.67 8.10
C SER A 405 -5.20 -1.61 6.99
N THR A 406 -3.95 -1.46 6.59
CA THR A 406 -3.27 -2.42 5.74
C THR A 406 -1.92 -2.74 6.36
N SER A 407 -1.68 -4.02 6.54
CA SER A 407 -0.45 -4.57 7.08
C SER A 407 0.31 -5.32 6.00
N TYR A 408 1.63 -5.19 6.02
CA TYR A 408 2.54 -5.88 5.12
C TYR A 408 3.53 -6.68 5.94
N SER A 409 3.70 -7.95 5.58
CA SER A 409 4.72 -8.83 6.11
C SER A 409 5.59 -9.41 4.99
N TYR A 410 6.91 -9.28 5.11
CA TYR A 410 7.86 -9.81 4.13
C TYR A 410 9.23 -10.04 4.75
N LEU A 411 10.00 -10.95 4.14
CA LEU A 411 11.36 -11.24 4.59
C LEU A 411 12.28 -10.04 4.35
N VAL A 412 13.10 -9.76 5.35
CA VAL A 412 14.19 -8.79 5.30
C VAL A 412 15.49 -9.42 5.76
N ASN A 413 16.61 -8.83 5.38
CA ASN A 413 17.92 -9.29 5.84
C ASN A 413 18.61 -8.16 6.61
N PRO A 414 18.77 -8.26 7.95
CA PRO A 414 19.35 -7.19 8.77
C PRO A 414 20.80 -6.85 8.39
N ASN A 415 21.47 -7.67 7.58
CA ASN A 415 22.86 -7.47 7.15
C ASN A 415 22.99 -6.90 5.72
N VAL A 416 21.88 -6.63 5.02
CA VAL A 416 21.87 -6.13 3.63
C VAL A 416 20.96 -4.92 3.53
N ASP A 417 21.33 -3.91 2.72
CA ASP A 417 20.49 -2.73 2.41
C ASP A 417 19.83 -2.10 3.65
N ASN A 418 20.61 -1.91 4.72
CA ASN A 418 20.15 -1.34 6.00
C ASN A 418 19.03 -2.15 6.69
N GLY A 419 18.90 -3.44 6.38
CA GLY A 419 17.90 -4.30 7.00
C GLY A 419 16.52 -4.20 6.37
N GLU A 420 16.40 -3.68 5.15
CA GLU A 420 15.11 -3.37 4.55
C GLU A 420 15.05 -3.70 3.05
N ARG A 421 13.83 -3.88 2.54
CA ARG A 421 13.54 -4.04 1.13
C ARG A 421 12.82 -2.82 0.57
N TYR A 422 13.15 -2.46 -0.66
CA TYR A 422 12.75 -1.20 -1.27
C TYR A 422 12.20 -1.39 -2.68
N ILE A 423 11.29 -0.48 -3.04
CA ILE A 423 10.92 -0.19 -4.43
C ILE A 423 11.91 0.83 -4.96
N ASP A 424 12.52 0.56 -6.11
CA ASP A 424 13.44 1.47 -6.78
C ASP A 424 12.77 2.20 -7.94
N PHE A 425 12.69 3.54 -7.82
CA PHE A 425 11.99 4.37 -8.78
C PHE A 425 12.74 4.57 -10.09
N ARG A 426 14.05 4.24 -10.16
CA ARG A 426 14.87 4.45 -11.35
C ARG A 426 14.19 3.91 -12.62
N GLY A 427 14.23 4.73 -13.68
CA GLY A 427 13.55 4.47 -14.95
C GLY A 427 12.42 5.45 -15.22
N THR A 428 11.56 5.12 -16.18
CA THR A 428 10.45 5.96 -16.60
C THR A 428 9.13 5.45 -16.03
N TRP A 429 8.38 6.33 -15.39
CA TRP A 429 7.03 6.08 -14.90
C TRP A 429 6.06 7.00 -15.63
N LEU A 430 5.02 6.41 -16.22
CA LEU A 430 3.91 7.17 -16.77
C LEU A 430 2.94 7.49 -15.63
N ALA A 431 2.69 8.78 -15.41
CA ALA A 431 1.70 9.31 -14.50
C ALA A 431 0.45 9.75 -15.28
N GLU A 432 -0.71 9.26 -14.89
CA GLU A 432 -1.99 9.60 -15.51
C GLU A 432 -2.93 10.24 -14.48
N THR A 433 -3.15 11.55 -14.62
CA THR A 433 -3.94 12.36 -13.67
C THR A 433 -5.36 12.57 -14.18
N ASN A 434 -6.33 12.34 -13.31
CA ASN A 434 -7.75 12.55 -13.58
C ASN A 434 -8.37 13.39 -12.47
N ILE A 435 -9.40 14.14 -12.84
CA ILE A 435 -10.15 15.02 -11.94
C ILE A 435 -11.63 14.74 -12.17
N ALA A 436 -12.39 14.58 -11.09
CA ALA A 436 -13.83 14.32 -11.19
C ALA A 436 -14.54 15.42 -12.01
N GLY A 437 -15.35 15.02 -12.98
CA GLY A 437 -16.06 15.93 -13.89
C GLY A 437 -15.21 16.48 -15.05
N CYS A 438 -13.93 16.15 -15.14
CA CYS A 438 -13.10 16.44 -16.31
C CYS A 438 -13.14 15.30 -17.31
N SER A 439 -13.21 15.62 -18.61
CA SER A 439 -13.10 14.62 -19.69
C SER A 439 -11.67 14.45 -20.21
N LEU A 440 -10.75 15.32 -19.77
CA LEU A 440 -9.33 15.28 -20.13
C LEU A 440 -8.56 14.50 -19.07
N THR A 441 -7.50 13.81 -19.52
CA THR A 441 -6.56 13.08 -18.67
C THR A 441 -5.17 13.67 -18.88
N GLY A 442 -4.50 14.05 -17.80
CA GLY A 442 -3.10 14.46 -17.83
C GLY A 442 -2.22 13.23 -18.01
N GLN A 443 -1.14 13.36 -18.79
CA GLN A 443 -0.18 12.28 -19.04
C GLN A 443 1.23 12.83 -18.99
N VAL A 444 1.98 12.43 -17.97
CA VAL A 444 3.31 12.96 -17.67
C VAL A 444 4.28 11.79 -17.47
N ASN A 445 5.44 11.84 -18.12
CA ASN A 445 6.51 10.88 -17.90
C ASN A 445 7.49 11.41 -16.86
N TYR A 446 7.62 10.68 -15.74
CA TYR A 446 8.62 10.90 -14.72
C TYR A 446 9.82 10.01 -15.00
N GLN A 447 10.95 10.61 -15.37
CA GLN A 447 12.21 9.92 -15.64
C GLN A 447 13.12 10.06 -14.43
N PHE A 448 13.07 9.07 -13.53
CA PHE A 448 13.87 9.03 -12.32
C PHE A 448 15.31 8.60 -12.65
N GLY A 449 16.25 9.52 -12.53
CA GLY A 449 17.68 9.32 -12.73
C GLY A 449 18.41 8.88 -11.45
N GLU A 450 19.71 9.17 -11.36
CA GLU A 450 20.51 8.88 -10.17
C GLU A 450 20.38 9.93 -9.06
N SER A 451 20.16 11.20 -9.43
CA SER A 451 20.11 12.34 -8.48
C SER A 451 18.98 13.33 -8.74
N GLU A 452 18.34 13.25 -9.90
CA GLU A 452 17.32 14.18 -10.37
C GLU A 452 16.25 13.44 -11.17
N ILE A 453 15.15 14.12 -11.40
CA ILE A 453 13.98 13.61 -12.08
C ILE A 453 13.64 14.57 -13.20
N HIS A 454 13.54 14.05 -14.42
CA HIS A 454 13.09 14.81 -15.57
C HIS A 454 11.62 14.49 -15.84
N VAL A 455 10.77 15.50 -15.78
CA VAL A 455 9.31 15.38 -15.86
C VAL A 455 8.85 16.05 -17.15
N VAL A 456 8.22 15.27 -18.04
CA VAL A 456 7.81 15.76 -19.36
C VAL A 456 6.46 15.22 -19.79
N GLY A 457 5.56 16.09 -20.26
CA GLY A 457 4.26 15.68 -20.78
C GLY A 457 3.20 16.77 -20.73
N LYS A 458 1.95 16.35 -20.51
CA LYS A 458 0.77 17.20 -20.43
C LYS A 458 0.17 17.12 -19.03
N GLU A 459 0.34 18.17 -18.24
CA GLU A 459 -0.28 18.26 -16.92
C GLU A 459 -1.74 18.69 -17.04
N LEU A 460 -2.60 18.16 -16.16
CA LEU A 460 -4.02 18.48 -16.11
C LEU A 460 -4.31 19.51 -15.03
N HIS A 461 -4.94 20.62 -15.43
CA HIS A 461 -5.34 21.69 -14.51
C HIS A 461 -6.85 21.94 -14.58
N THR A 462 -7.38 22.53 -13.51
CA THR A 462 -8.72 23.12 -13.48
C THR A 462 -8.63 24.64 -13.40
N GLN A 463 -9.38 25.32 -14.26
CA GLN A 463 -9.49 26.77 -14.27
C GLN A 463 -10.66 27.26 -13.41
N GLN A 464 -10.67 28.57 -13.13
CA GLN A 464 -11.78 29.22 -12.43
C GLN A 464 -13.09 29.03 -13.22
N GLY A 465 -14.01 28.23 -12.67
CA GLY A 465 -15.26 27.84 -13.34
C GLY A 465 -15.38 26.34 -13.65
N GLY A 466 -14.35 25.54 -13.34
CA GLY A 466 -14.37 24.08 -13.45
C GLY A 466 -14.00 23.54 -14.83
N GLU A 467 -13.56 24.40 -15.76
CA GLU A 467 -13.05 23.96 -17.06
C GLU A 467 -11.66 23.34 -16.91
N CYS A 468 -11.45 22.20 -17.57
CA CYS A 468 -10.20 21.45 -17.46
C CYS A 468 -9.33 21.69 -18.70
N THR A 469 -8.03 21.94 -18.49
CA THR A 469 -7.08 22.20 -19.56
C THR A 469 -5.81 21.38 -19.40
N LEU A 470 -5.13 21.10 -20.52
CA LEU A 470 -3.83 20.45 -20.54
C LEU A 470 -2.74 21.49 -20.82
N GLU A 471 -1.70 21.51 -20.00
CA GLU A 471 -0.54 22.38 -20.15
C GLU A 471 0.74 21.57 -20.39
N ASP A 472 1.68 22.12 -21.16
CA ASP A 472 2.97 21.46 -21.41
C ASP A 472 3.87 21.58 -20.19
N MET A 473 4.46 20.46 -19.78
CA MET A 473 5.46 20.37 -18.71
C MET A 473 6.75 19.79 -19.28
N ASP A 474 7.88 20.40 -18.94
CA ASP A 474 9.24 19.97 -19.29
C ASP A 474 10.20 20.59 -18.25
N GLU A 475 10.43 19.85 -17.17
CA GLU A 475 11.13 20.34 -15.98
C GLU A 475 12.09 19.29 -15.43
N THR A 476 13.14 19.76 -14.73
CA THR A 476 14.05 18.89 -13.99
C THR A 476 14.04 19.31 -12.53
N VAL A 477 13.76 18.35 -11.65
CA VAL A 477 13.59 18.56 -10.21
C VAL A 477 14.52 17.62 -9.46
N SER A 478 15.15 18.12 -8.38
CA SER A 478 15.98 17.28 -7.52
C SER A 478 15.14 16.42 -6.58
N TYR A 479 15.69 15.29 -6.12
CA TYR A 479 15.06 14.50 -5.06
C TYR A 479 14.83 15.30 -3.77
N ALA A 480 15.70 16.27 -3.47
CA ALA A 480 15.58 17.10 -2.28
C ALA A 480 14.38 18.06 -2.36
N GLU A 481 14.10 18.62 -3.54
CA GLU A 481 12.92 19.45 -3.75
C GLU A 481 11.64 18.62 -3.64
N LEU A 482 11.58 17.45 -4.32
CA LEU A 482 10.43 16.56 -4.21
C LEU A 482 10.18 16.03 -2.80
N ALA A 483 11.25 15.78 -2.03
CA ALA A 483 11.17 15.33 -0.65
C ALA A 483 10.45 16.32 0.27
N ASN A 484 10.47 17.62 -0.06
CA ASN A 484 9.77 18.66 0.69
C ASN A 484 8.30 18.81 0.28
N MET A 485 7.84 18.03 -0.70
CA MET A 485 6.49 18.06 -1.25
C MET A 485 5.77 16.72 -0.97
N ALA A 486 4.87 16.32 -1.88
CA ALA A 486 4.09 15.09 -1.78
C ALA A 486 4.93 13.80 -1.83
N PHE A 487 6.10 13.81 -2.49
CA PHE A 487 7.01 12.66 -2.63
C PHE A 487 8.00 12.58 -1.44
N TRP A 488 7.44 12.70 -0.24
CA TRP A 488 8.14 13.00 1.00
C TRP A 488 9.26 12.01 1.36
N TRP A 489 9.17 10.77 0.87
CA TRP A 489 10.07 9.66 1.21
C TRP A 489 11.45 9.79 0.59
N PHE A 490 11.60 10.57 -0.49
CA PHE A 490 12.91 10.81 -1.06
C PHE A 490 13.82 11.48 -0.03
N GLY A 491 15.05 10.97 0.10
CA GLY A 491 16.02 11.48 1.08
C GLY A 491 15.75 11.10 2.54
N VAL A 492 14.67 10.39 2.87
CA VAL A 492 14.40 9.91 4.24
C VAL A 492 15.20 8.64 4.55
N ASN A 493 15.35 7.77 3.56
CA ASN A 493 16.09 6.52 3.69
C ASN A 493 17.58 6.76 3.48
N GLU A 494 18.39 6.68 4.55
CA GLU A 494 19.83 6.91 4.47
C GLU A 494 20.50 6.01 3.43
N GLY A 495 21.21 6.62 2.47
CA GLY A 495 21.89 5.88 1.39
C GLY A 495 20.97 5.30 0.30
N GLN A 496 19.65 5.51 0.37
CA GLN A 496 18.65 4.92 -0.54
C GLN A 496 17.80 6.01 -1.20
N GLN A 497 18.45 6.98 -1.86
CA GLN A 497 17.81 8.23 -2.34
C GLN A 497 16.73 8.05 -3.41
N THR A 498 16.79 6.98 -4.20
CA THR A 498 15.81 6.67 -5.27
C THR A 498 14.74 5.67 -4.85
N LYS A 499 14.68 5.35 -3.56
CA LYS A 499 13.98 4.16 -3.05
C LYS A 499 13.03 4.48 -1.92
N ALA A 500 11.93 3.73 -1.86
CA ALA A 500 10.93 3.82 -0.81
C ALA A 500 10.57 2.42 -0.29
N THR A 501 10.18 2.32 0.98
CA THR A 501 9.60 1.10 1.53
C THR A 501 8.12 1.01 1.16
N LEU A 502 7.56 -0.20 1.22
CA LEU A 502 6.14 -0.42 0.90
C LEU A 502 5.20 0.39 1.81
N ALA A 503 5.55 0.48 3.09
CA ALA A 503 4.84 1.29 4.08
C ALA A 503 4.87 2.79 3.74
N GLN A 504 6.00 3.32 3.28
CA GLN A 504 6.11 4.73 2.88
C GLN A 504 5.17 5.05 1.70
N LEU A 505 5.05 4.14 0.74
CA LEU A 505 4.19 4.30 -0.44
C LEU A 505 2.70 4.02 -0.19
N ASN A 506 2.34 3.58 1.02
CA ASN A 506 0.97 3.41 1.47
C ASN A 506 0.77 4.29 2.69
N SER A 507 0.81 5.62 2.51
CA SER A 507 0.72 6.57 3.61
C SER A 507 0.19 7.90 3.14
N SER A 508 -0.08 8.81 4.07
CA SER A 508 -0.56 10.16 3.75
C SER A 508 0.41 11.19 4.30
N VAL A 509 0.59 12.29 3.55
CA VAL A 509 1.46 13.39 3.91
C VAL A 509 0.71 14.72 3.83
N ARG A 510 0.93 15.59 4.81
CA ARG A 510 0.68 17.03 4.68
C ARG A 510 1.95 17.71 4.21
N TRP A 511 1.90 18.53 3.18
CA TRP A 511 3.06 19.24 2.62
C TRP A 511 2.71 20.69 2.29
N CYS A 512 3.72 21.52 2.05
CA CYS A 512 3.52 22.96 1.85
C CYS A 512 3.58 23.36 0.37
N ASP A 513 2.50 23.96 -0.12
CA ASP A 513 2.35 24.46 -1.49
C ASP A 513 2.48 26.01 -1.53
N ASP A 514 3.45 26.52 -0.77
CA ASP A 514 3.79 27.94 -0.77
C ASP A 514 4.85 28.22 -1.86
N ASP A 515 4.66 29.29 -2.63
CA ASP A 515 5.60 29.72 -3.67
C ASP A 515 7.02 30.02 -3.12
N GLU A 516 7.10 30.47 -1.86
CA GLU A 516 8.35 30.74 -1.15
C GLU A 516 8.28 30.18 0.28
N ILE A 517 9.23 29.31 0.62
CA ILE A 517 9.41 28.82 1.99
C ILE A 517 10.25 29.83 2.78
N ILE A 518 9.65 30.47 3.77
CA ILE A 518 10.33 31.43 4.65
C ILE A 518 10.70 30.72 5.97
N GLU A 519 12.00 30.65 6.25
CA GLU A 519 12.51 30.05 7.48
C GLU A 519 11.86 30.68 8.73
N GLY A 520 11.32 29.83 9.61
CA GLY A 520 10.62 30.25 10.82
C GLY A 520 9.17 30.70 10.63
N GLN A 521 8.62 30.64 9.42
CA GLN A 521 7.19 30.81 9.17
C GLN A 521 6.50 29.48 8.94
N LEU A 522 5.26 29.38 9.44
CA LEU A 522 4.40 28.23 9.18
C LEU A 522 3.90 28.25 7.74
N CYS A 523 3.62 27.07 7.21
CA CYS A 523 3.03 26.91 5.90
C CYS A 523 1.67 27.63 5.81
N GLN A 524 1.47 28.43 4.76
CA GLN A 524 0.23 29.16 4.53
C GLN A 524 -0.76 28.36 3.69
N ASN A 525 -0.25 27.53 2.76
CA ASN A 525 -1.06 26.71 1.86
C ASN A 525 -0.72 25.22 2.04
N PRO A 526 -1.08 24.59 3.17
CA PRO A 526 -0.88 23.17 3.35
C PRO A 526 -1.78 22.37 2.39
N LYS A 527 -1.22 21.30 1.83
CA LYS A 527 -1.92 20.30 1.02
C LYS A 527 -1.80 18.95 1.67
N ILE A 528 -2.75 18.06 1.38
CA ILE A 528 -2.70 16.67 1.81
C ILE A 528 -2.70 15.79 0.57
N GLU A 529 -1.75 14.86 0.53
CA GLU A 529 -1.67 13.80 -0.46
C GLU A 529 -1.75 12.45 0.24
N GLN A 530 -2.58 11.55 -0.28
CA GLN A 530 -2.61 10.15 0.11
C GLN A 530 -2.02 9.28 -0.99
N TRP A 531 -1.13 8.38 -0.59
CA TRP A 531 -0.47 7.42 -1.47
C TRP A 531 -0.94 5.99 -1.17
N THR A 532 -1.12 5.21 -2.22
CA THR A 532 -1.32 3.76 -2.13
C THR A 532 -0.49 3.05 -3.19
N TYR A 533 0.11 1.90 -2.83
CA TYR A 533 0.95 1.11 -3.72
C TYR A 533 0.62 -0.37 -3.64
N VAL A 534 0.26 -0.94 -4.78
CA VAL A 534 0.15 -2.40 -4.98
C VAL A 534 1.45 -2.89 -5.58
N ALA A 535 2.26 -3.61 -4.80
CA ALA A 535 3.50 -4.19 -5.30
C ALA A 535 3.21 -5.37 -6.24
N ALA A 536 3.96 -5.46 -7.35
CA ALA A 536 3.92 -6.60 -8.26
C ALA A 536 5.32 -6.93 -8.78
N GLY A 537 5.53 -8.21 -9.10
CA GLY A 537 6.81 -8.72 -9.57
C GLY A 537 7.91 -8.79 -8.51
N LYS A 538 8.98 -9.53 -8.83
CA LYS A 538 10.08 -9.86 -7.89
C LYS A 538 10.81 -8.64 -7.31
N ASN A 539 10.88 -7.54 -8.05
CA ASN A 539 11.57 -6.32 -7.59
C ASN A 539 10.60 -5.27 -7.04
N TRP A 540 9.31 -5.59 -6.93
CA TRP A 540 8.23 -4.68 -6.52
C TRP A 540 8.06 -3.44 -7.41
N ASP A 541 8.71 -3.35 -8.56
CA ASP A 541 8.73 -2.16 -9.42
C ASP A 541 7.79 -2.26 -10.63
N GLN A 542 7.03 -3.35 -10.73
CA GLN A 542 5.97 -3.56 -11.72
C GLN A 542 4.57 -3.29 -11.14
N GLY A 543 4.52 -2.72 -9.95
CA GLY A 543 3.31 -2.36 -9.25
C GLY A 543 2.63 -1.10 -9.77
N VAL A 544 1.65 -0.63 -9.02
CA VAL A 544 0.86 0.57 -9.32
C VAL A 544 0.89 1.49 -8.12
N LEU A 545 1.40 2.71 -8.31
CA LEU A 545 1.32 3.78 -7.31
C LEU A 545 0.15 4.68 -7.66
N THR A 546 -0.69 5.00 -6.68
CA THR A 546 -1.78 5.95 -6.83
C THR A 546 -1.61 7.06 -5.80
N SER A 547 -1.71 8.30 -6.27
CA SER A 547 -1.78 9.49 -5.43
C SER A 547 -3.20 10.05 -5.46
N SER A 548 -3.65 10.60 -4.34
CA SER A 548 -4.91 11.32 -4.21
C SER A 548 -4.67 12.63 -3.48
N ALA A 549 -4.75 13.73 -4.21
CA ALA A 549 -4.67 15.07 -3.66
C ALA A 549 -6.05 15.51 -3.18
N PHE A 550 -6.10 16.13 -2.01
CA PHE A 550 -7.35 16.62 -1.42
C PHE A 550 -7.53 18.12 -1.62
N VAL A 551 -8.76 18.51 -1.94
CA VAL A 551 -9.22 19.91 -2.00
C VAL A 551 -10.50 20.01 -1.19
N GLN A 552 -10.50 20.85 -0.16
CA GLN A 552 -11.64 20.99 0.78
C GLN A 552 -12.08 19.65 1.37
N GLY A 553 -11.10 18.80 1.69
CA GLY A 553 -11.29 17.44 2.20
C GLY A 553 -11.92 16.42 1.27
N GLN A 554 -12.06 16.72 -0.02
CA GLN A 554 -12.48 15.74 -1.04
C GLN A 554 -11.32 15.39 -1.96
N LYS A 555 -11.24 14.11 -2.38
CA LYS A 555 -10.28 13.68 -3.40
C LYS A 555 -10.58 14.42 -4.70
N SER A 556 -9.61 15.18 -5.18
CA SER A 556 -9.79 16.05 -6.34
C SER A 556 -8.91 15.64 -7.51
N PHE A 557 -7.62 15.38 -7.28
CA PHE A 557 -6.68 14.94 -8.30
C PHE A 557 -6.24 13.52 -7.97
N ILE A 558 -6.51 12.57 -8.87
CA ILE A 558 -6.09 11.19 -8.71
C ILE A 558 -5.09 10.87 -9.81
N THR A 559 -3.86 10.55 -9.41
CA THR A 559 -2.76 10.24 -10.34
C THR A 559 -2.33 8.80 -10.17
N THR A 560 -2.33 8.03 -11.26
CA THR A 560 -1.82 6.66 -11.27
C THR A 560 -0.47 6.63 -11.97
N PHE A 561 0.55 6.11 -11.30
CA PHE A 561 1.90 5.94 -11.83
C PHE A 561 2.17 4.47 -12.11
N ARG A 562 2.71 4.18 -13.30
CA ARG A 562 3.11 2.84 -13.72
C ARG A 562 4.47 2.90 -14.38
N LYS A 563 5.36 1.99 -14.00
CA LYS A 563 6.66 1.87 -14.63
C LYS A 563 6.48 1.43 -16.09
N THR A 564 7.09 2.17 -17.00
CA THR A 564 7.11 1.84 -18.42
C THR A 564 8.41 1.11 -18.74
N ASN A 565 8.31 0.00 -19.47
CA ASN A 565 9.45 -0.81 -19.91
C ASN A 565 10.15 -0.24 -21.13
#